data_AF-A4BYJ9-F1
#
_entry.id   AF-A4BYJ9-F1
#
_cell.length_a   1.000
_cell.length_b   1.000
_cell.length_c   1.000
_cell.angle_alpha   90.00
_cell.angle_beta   90.00
_cell.angle_gamma   90.00
#
_symmetry.space_group_name_H-M   'P 1'
#
loop_
_entity.id
_entity.type
_entity.pdbx_description
1 polymer ?
#
loop_
_entity_poly.entity_id
_entity_poly.type
_entity_poly.pdbx_seq_one_letter_code
_entity_poly.pdbx_strand_id
1 'polypeptide(L)'
;MVRNQKKSDFINKSSKYLIDYSPNKVSSSVHKNITDLIPLKFKLFEKKYDDLNKDGLQDCVLIVEGTDKNKVVDVEFRRILDRNRRGIIV
;
A
#
# COMPACT_ATOMS: atom_id res chain seq x y z
N MET A 1 0.21 -29.46 -23.50
CA MET A 1 -0.84 -28.42 -23.67
C MET A 1 -1.09 -27.69 -22.33
N VAL A 2 -0.12 -26.92 -21.79
CA VAL A 2 -0.16 -26.38 -20.39
C VAL A 2 0.41 -24.94 -20.28
N ARG A 3 0.29 -24.11 -21.31
CA ARG A 3 0.82 -22.73 -21.27
C ARG A 3 -0.23 -21.64 -21.03
N ASN A 4 -1.53 -21.97 -21.12
CA ASN A 4 -2.61 -20.97 -21.07
C ASN A 4 -3.30 -20.79 -19.71
N GLN A 5 -3.17 -21.74 -18.77
CA GLN A 5 -3.83 -21.63 -17.46
C GLN A 5 -3.17 -20.57 -16.56
N LYS A 6 -1.84 -20.52 -16.50
CA LYS A 6 -1.14 -19.55 -15.63
C LYS A 6 -1.40 -18.08 -16.00
N LYS A 7 -1.60 -17.78 -17.30
CA LYS A 7 -1.90 -16.42 -17.77
C LYS A 7 -3.34 -16.03 -17.46
N SER A 8 -4.30 -16.95 -17.63
CA SER A 8 -5.70 -16.71 -17.25
C SER A 8 -5.84 -16.54 -15.74
N ASP A 9 -5.11 -17.32 -14.94
CA ASP A 9 -5.14 -17.23 -13.48
C ASP A 9 -4.60 -15.88 -12.98
N PHE A 10 -3.57 -15.35 -13.65
CA PHE A 10 -3.01 -14.03 -13.33
C PHE A 10 -3.98 -12.90 -13.68
N ILE A 11 -4.64 -12.96 -14.84
CA ILE A 11 -5.65 -11.99 -15.28
C ILE A 11 -6.87 -12.02 -14.35
N ASN A 12 -7.30 -13.21 -13.95
CA ASN A 12 -8.42 -13.41 -13.01
C ASN A 12 -8.08 -12.93 -11.59
N LYS A 13 -6.81 -12.99 -11.18
CA LYS A 13 -6.37 -12.48 -9.89
C LYS A 13 -6.30 -10.96 -9.88
N SER A 14 -5.76 -10.34 -10.92
CA SER A 14 -5.72 -8.88 -11.05
C SER A 14 -7.12 -8.26 -11.19
N SER A 15 -8.03 -8.90 -11.92
CA SER A 15 -9.42 -8.44 -12.00
C SER A 15 -10.15 -8.54 -10.67
N LYS A 16 -9.93 -9.59 -9.86
CA LYS A 16 -10.47 -9.65 -8.48
C LYS A 16 -9.99 -8.48 -7.62
N TYR A 17 -8.70 -8.16 -7.64
CA TYR A 17 -8.19 -7.00 -6.90
C TYR A 17 -8.83 -5.68 -7.35
N LEU A 18 -9.11 -5.51 -8.65
CA LEU A 18 -9.79 -4.32 -9.19
C LEU A 18 -11.28 -4.27 -8.83
N ILE A 19 -11.96 -5.42 -8.75
CA ILE A 19 -13.37 -5.53 -8.35
C ILE A 19 -13.54 -5.27 -6.84
N ASP A 20 -12.61 -5.76 -6.02
CA ASP A 20 -12.58 -5.53 -4.58
C ASP A 20 -12.18 -4.08 -4.25
N TYR A 21 -11.47 -3.41 -5.16
CA TYR A 21 -11.26 -1.96 -5.14
C TYR A 21 -12.50 -1.21 -5.67
N SER A 22 -13.68 -1.54 -5.15
CA SER A 22 -14.84 -0.66 -5.32
C SER A 22 -14.62 0.55 -4.43
N PRO A 23 -14.30 1.75 -4.98
CA PRO A 23 -14.18 2.93 -4.16
C PRO A 23 -15.57 3.14 -3.56
N ASN A 24 -15.71 2.95 -2.25
CA ASN A 24 -16.94 3.33 -1.56
C ASN A 24 -17.36 4.69 -2.09
N LYS A 25 -18.55 4.75 -2.69
CA LYS A 25 -19.17 5.94 -3.27
C LYS A 25 -19.08 7.07 -2.24
N VAL A 26 -18.04 7.89 -2.32
CA VAL A 26 -17.77 8.94 -1.34
C VAL A 26 -18.72 10.07 -1.63
N SER A 27 -19.77 10.15 -0.82
CA SER A 27 -20.57 11.37 -0.65
C SER A 27 -19.63 12.53 -0.35
N SER A 28 -19.69 13.54 -1.19
CA SER A 28 -19.05 14.85 -1.07
C SER A 28 -19.17 15.41 0.35
N SER A 29 -18.09 16.03 0.85
CA SER A 29 -17.97 16.84 2.08
C SER A 29 -17.57 16.15 3.40
N VAL A 30 -16.52 15.33 3.39
CA VAL A 30 -15.71 15.09 4.59
C VAL A 30 -14.28 15.50 4.26
N HIS A 31 -13.70 16.43 5.01
CA HIS A 31 -12.26 16.68 5.00
C HIS A 31 -11.55 15.40 5.44
N LYS A 32 -11.30 14.50 4.50
CA LYS A 32 -10.54 13.28 4.76
C LYS A 32 -9.10 13.69 4.98
N ASN A 33 -8.56 13.37 6.15
CA ASN A 33 -7.13 13.49 6.35
C ASN A 33 -6.47 12.51 5.39
N ILE A 34 -5.35 12.89 4.77
CA ILE A 34 -4.63 12.02 3.81
C ILE A 34 -4.24 10.68 4.44
N THR A 35 -4.06 10.65 5.77
CA THR A 35 -3.78 9.44 6.56
C THR A 35 -4.96 8.45 6.59
N ASP A 36 -6.18 8.90 6.31
CA ASP A 36 -7.36 8.04 6.23
C ASP A 36 -7.33 7.13 4.99
N LEU A 37 -6.42 7.41 4.05
CA LEU A 37 -6.17 6.57 2.87
C LEU A 37 -5.27 5.37 3.19
N ILE A 38 -4.70 5.29 4.39
CA ILE A 38 -3.84 4.16 4.78
C ILE A 38 -4.70 2.90 4.93
N PRO A 39 -4.41 1.82 4.19
CA PRO A 39 -5.19 0.60 4.26
C PRO A 39 -5.15 -0.06 5.63
N LEU A 40 -6.19 -0.84 5.94
CA LEU A 40 -6.20 -1.71 7.12
C LEU A 40 -4.94 -2.60 7.14
N LYS A 41 -4.39 -2.80 8.34
CA LYS A 41 -3.14 -3.55 8.62
C LYS A 41 -1.85 -2.86 8.16
N PHE A 42 -1.92 -1.60 7.74
CA PHE A 42 -0.76 -0.74 7.54
C PHE A 42 -0.80 0.43 8.54
N LYS A 43 0.37 1.01 8.82
CA LYS A 43 0.52 2.25 9.56
C LYS A 43 1.40 3.23 8.79
N LEU A 44 1.25 4.52 9.07
CA LEU A 44 2.13 5.54 8.52
C LEU A 44 3.55 5.31 9.04
N PHE A 45 4.50 5.19 8.11
CA PHE A 45 5.93 5.14 8.41
C PHE A 45 6.56 6.50 8.20
N GLU A 46 6.29 7.13 7.06
CA GLU A 46 6.81 8.46 6.71
C GLU A 46 5.80 9.22 5.86
N LYS A 47 5.80 10.55 6.00
CA LYS A 47 5.03 11.45 5.15
C LYS A 47 5.98 12.51 4.61
N LYS A 48 6.07 12.61 3.29
CA LYS A 48 6.94 13.56 2.59
C LYS A 48 6.13 14.39 1.60
N TYR A 49 6.56 15.63 1.41
CA TYR A 49 6.04 16.52 0.40
C TYR A 49 7.13 16.86 -0.59
N ASP A 50 6.87 16.69 -1.89
CA ASP A 50 7.83 16.95 -2.97
C ASP A 50 7.08 17.16 -4.29
N ASP A 51 7.71 17.75 -5.28
CA ASP A 51 7.14 17.87 -6.64
C ASP A 51 7.73 16.76 -7.51
N LEU A 52 7.00 15.65 -7.67
CA LEU A 52 7.54 14.43 -8.26
C LEU A 52 7.66 14.53 -9.78
N ASN A 53 6.75 15.25 -10.42
CA ASN A 53 6.67 15.38 -11.88
C ASN A 53 7.18 16.75 -12.39
N LYS A 54 7.58 17.66 -11.49
CA LYS A 54 8.11 18.99 -11.77
C LYS A 54 7.10 19.95 -12.41
N ASP A 55 5.83 19.84 -12.06
CA ASP A 55 4.78 20.73 -12.55
C ASP A 55 4.58 22.00 -11.69
N GLY A 56 5.34 22.14 -10.61
CA GLY A 56 5.26 23.25 -9.67
C GLY A 56 4.18 23.06 -8.59
N LEU A 57 3.45 21.94 -8.61
CA LEU A 57 2.53 21.54 -7.54
C LEU A 57 3.24 20.59 -6.57
N GLN A 58 2.88 20.70 -5.30
CA GLN A 58 3.46 19.86 -4.26
C GLN A 58 2.64 18.58 -4.10
N ASP A 59 3.26 17.43 -4.33
CA ASP A 59 2.68 16.10 -4.09
C ASP A 59 2.89 15.68 -2.63
N CYS A 60 1.98 14.83 -2.13
CA CYS A 60 2.06 14.24 -0.80
C CYS A 60 2.31 12.74 -0.92
N VAL A 61 3.50 12.29 -0.51
CA VAL A 61 3.89 10.89 -0.51
C VAL A 61 3.75 10.30 0.88
N LEU A 62 2.98 9.21 1.01
CA LEU A 62 2.91 8.41 2.23
C LEU A 62 3.70 7.12 2.05
N ILE A 63 4.70 6.90 2.89
CA ILE A 63 5.32 5.59 3.07
C ILE A 63 4.58 4.90 4.20
N VAL A 64 4.05 3.71 3.91
CA VAL A 64 3.30 2.91 4.88
C VAL A 64 3.99 1.58 5.13
N GLU A 65 3.92 1.05 6.35
CA GLU A 65 4.46 -0.26 6.68
C GLU A 65 3.39 -1.18 7.28
N GLY A 66 3.49 -2.47 6.97
CA GLY A 66 2.63 -3.49 7.54
C GLY A 66 2.74 -3.57 9.07
N THR A 67 1.71 -4.11 9.72
CA THR A 67 1.60 -4.19 11.19
C THR A 67 1.66 -5.62 11.73
N ASP A 68 2.09 -6.59 10.92
CA ASP A 68 2.16 -7.99 11.33
C ASP A 68 3.33 -8.21 12.30
N LYS A 69 3.02 -8.46 13.56
CA LYS A 69 4.01 -8.71 14.62
C LYS A 69 4.87 -9.94 14.34
N ASN A 70 4.35 -10.93 13.60
CA ASN A 70 5.14 -12.12 13.25
C ASN A 70 6.24 -11.82 12.23
N LYS A 71 6.23 -10.63 11.62
CA LYS A 71 7.29 -10.15 10.74
C LYS A 71 8.39 -9.40 11.49
N VAL A 72 8.19 -9.14 12.78
CA VAL A 72 9.22 -8.63 13.66
C VAL A 72 9.95 -9.84 14.25
N VAL A 73 11.14 -10.11 13.75
CA VAL A 73 11.91 -11.31 14.08
C VAL A 73 13.11 -10.92 14.91
N ASP A 74 13.31 -11.59 16.04
CA ASP A 74 14.54 -11.50 16.80
C ASP A 74 15.56 -12.48 16.23
N VAL A 75 16.74 -11.98 15.91
CA VAL A 75 17.83 -12.80 15.35
C VAL A 75 18.92 -12.88 16.40
N GLU A 76 19.21 -14.11 16.82
CA GLU A 76 19.96 -14.58 18.02
C GLU A 76 21.28 -13.88 18.33
N PHE A 77 21.82 -13.06 17.42
CA PHE A 77 23.07 -12.35 17.62
C PHE A 77 23.08 -10.85 17.31
N ARG A 78 22.10 -10.24 16.61
CA ARG A 78 22.36 -8.89 16.02
C ARG A 78 21.24 -7.87 15.84
N ARG A 79 19.97 -8.07 16.29
CA ARG A 79 18.89 -7.04 16.46
C ARG A 79 17.50 -7.58 16.08
N ILE A 80 16.47 -6.88 16.57
CA ILE A 80 15.09 -6.96 16.09
C ILE A 80 15.04 -6.49 14.62
N LEU A 81 14.60 -7.37 13.71
CA LEU A 81 14.44 -7.09 12.29
C LEU A 81 12.95 -7.00 11.94
N ASP A 82 12.52 -5.85 11.44
CA ASP A 82 11.17 -5.67 10.90
C ASP A 82 11.11 -6.04 9.41
N ARG A 83 10.42 -7.14 9.11
CA ARG A 83 10.22 -7.69 7.75
C ARG A 83 8.82 -7.38 7.20
N ASN A 84 8.09 -6.43 7.79
CA ASN A 84 6.82 -5.97 7.25
C ASN A 84 7.02 -5.37 5.85
N ARG A 85 6.04 -5.60 4.96
CA ARG A 85 6.07 -5.00 3.62
C ARG A 85 5.84 -3.50 3.73
N ARG A 86 6.60 -2.72 2.96
CA ARG A 86 6.39 -1.28 2.81
C ARG A 86 5.69 -0.98 1.49
N GLY A 87 4.80 0.02 1.52
CA GLY A 87 4.08 0.53 0.36
C GLY A 87 4.23 2.05 0.25
N ILE A 88 3.89 2.57 -0.93
CA ILE A 88 3.91 4.00 -1.25
C ILE A 88 2.52 4.39 -1.75
N ILE A 89 1.99 5.50 -1.26
CA ILE A 89 0.78 6.17 -1.76
C ILE A 89 1.20 7.57 -2.19
N VAL A 90 0.87 7.93 -3.43
CA VAL A 90 1.07 9.26 -4.04
C VAL A 90 -0.30 9.77 -4.45
#